data_AF-A0A0H5QP28-F1
#
_entry.id   AF-A0A0H5QP28-F1
#
_cell.length_a   1.000
_cell.length_b   1.000
_cell.length_c   1.000
_cell.angle_alpha   90.00
_cell.angle_beta   90.00
_cell.angle_gamma   90.00
#
_symmetry.space_group_name_H-M   'P 1'
#
loop_
_entity.id
_entity.type
_entity.pdbx_description
1 polymer ?
#
loop_
_entity_poly.entity_id
_entity_poly.type
_entity_poly.pdbx_seq_one_letter_code
_entity_poly.pdbx_strand_id
1 'polypeptide(L)' 'MKLDMDMVQFESRVELEYIGHALNVYLKEHGTEEGSSTVKELYDILEVMHMSW' A
#
# COMPACT_ATOMS: atom_id res chain seq x y z
N MET A 1 20.05 0.89 -5.22
CA MET A 1 19.51 1.87 -6.19
C MET A 1 18.63 2.81 -5.38
N LYS A 2 18.94 4.11 -5.27
CA LYS A 2 18.05 5.06 -4.58
C LYS A 2 16.90 5.34 -5.54
N LEU A 3 15.72 4.83 -5.22
CA LEU A 3 14.50 5.21 -5.93
C LEU A 3 14.19 6.65 -5.51
N ASP A 4 14.27 7.55 -6.48
CA ASP A 4 13.90 8.96 -6.31
C ASP A 4 12.36 9.01 -6.36
N MET A 5 11.74 8.56 -5.28
CA MET A 5 10.29 8.60 -5.12
C MET A 5 9.94 9.90 -4.41
N ASP A 6 9.01 10.66 -4.96
CA ASP A 6 8.27 11.67 -4.20
C ASP A 6 7.80 11.00 -2.90
N MET A 7 8.38 11.43 -1.77
CA MET A 7 8.13 10.80 -0.49
C MET A 7 6.75 11.22 0.00
N VAL A 8 5.77 10.33 -0.11
CA VAL A 8 4.53 10.46 0.64
C VAL A 8 4.89 10.28 2.11
N GLN A 9 4.83 11.36 2.88
CA GLN A 9 4.96 11.30 4.33
C GLN A 9 3.61 10.98 4.93
N PHE A 10 3.56 9.94 5.75
CA PHE A 10 2.43 9.64 6.61
C PHE A 10 2.64 10.33 7.95
N GLU A 11 1.60 10.96 8.49
CA GLU A 11 1.64 11.63 9.79
C GLU A 11 1.31 10.66 10.92
N SER A 12 0.65 9.54 10.62
CA SER A 12 0.34 8.52 11.61
C SER A 12 0.26 7.09 11.05
N ARG A 13 0.53 6.12 11.93
CA ARG A 13 0.34 4.69 11.64
C ARG A 13 -1.10 4.35 11.23
N VAL A 14 -2.08 5.12 11.72
CA VAL A 14 -3.51 4.94 11.42
C VAL A 14 -3.82 5.23 9.95
N GLU A 15 -3.11 6.17 9.32
CA GLU A 15 -3.27 6.44 7.88
C GLU A 15 -2.86 5.23 7.03
N LEU A 16 -1.77 4.57 7.41
CA LEU A 16 -1.32 3.32 6.76
C LEU A 16 -2.36 2.21 6.91
N GLU A 17 -3.01 2.10 8.08
CA GLU A 17 -4.07 1.10 8.30
C GLU A 17 -5.28 1.33 7.41
N TYR A 18 -5.75 2.58 7.30
CA TYR A 18 -6.91 2.89 6.47
C TYR A 18 -6.63 2.69 4.98
N ILE A 19 -5.45 3.10 4.51
CA ILE A 19 -5.05 2.92 3.11
C ILE A 19 -4.84 1.43 2.82
N GLY A 20 -4.11 0.71 3.68
CA GLY A 20 -3.93 -0.74 3.56
C GLY A 20 -5.27 -1.49 3.53
N HIS A 21 -6.22 -1.09 4.39
CA HIS A 21 -7.57 -1.66 4.37
C HIS A 21 -8.28 -1.43 3.04
N ALA A 22 -8.27 -0.21 2.52
CA ALA A 22 -8.91 0.13 1.24
C ALA A 22 -8.30 -0.67 0.06
N LEU A 23 -6.98 -0.79 0.01
CA LEU A 23 -6.29 -1.57 -1.03
C LEU A 23 -6.63 -3.07 -0.92
N ASN A 24 -6.71 -3.61 0.31
CA ASN A 24 -7.10 -5.00 0.53
C ASN A 24 -8.56 -5.28 0.08
N VAL A 25 -9.47 -4.34 0.34
CA VAL A 25 -10.87 -4.43 -0.15
C VAL A 25 -10.88 -4.43 -1.68
N TYR A 26 -10.16 -3.50 -2.32
CA TYR A 26 -10.06 -3.46 -3.77
C TYR A 26 -9.50 -4.77 -4.35
N LEU A 27 -8.43 -5.32 -3.78
CA LEU A 27 -7.84 -6.59 -4.24
C LEU A 27 -8.77 -7.79 -4.09
N LYS A 28 -9.65 -7.79 -3.07
CA LYS A 28 -10.65 -8.84 -2.89
C LYS A 28 -11.75 -8.78 -3.94
N GLU A 29 -12.14 -7.58 -4.36
CA GLU A 29 -13.21 -7.35 -5.34
C GLU A 29 -12.71 -7.41 -6.79
N HIS A 30 -11.47 -6.99 -7.03
CA HIS A 30 -10.88 -6.74 -8.35
C HIS A 30 -9.56 -7.50 -8.60
N GLY A 31 -9.26 -8.56 -7.82
CA GLY A 31 -7.94 -9.21 -7.79
C GLY A 31 -7.42 -9.78 -9.12
N THR A 32 -8.27 -9.92 -10.14
CA THR A 32 -7.90 -10.40 -11.48
C THR A 32 -7.87 -9.29 -12.54
N GLU A 33 -8.19 -8.05 -12.17
CA GLU A 33 -8.14 -6.91 -13.08
C GLU A 33 -6.71 -6.49 -13.41
N GLU A 34 -6.55 -5.87 -14.57
CA GLU A 34 -5.27 -5.29 -14.98
C GLU A 34 -4.85 -4.23 -13.95
N GLY A 35 -3.66 -4.39 -13.37
CA GLY A 35 -3.14 -3.53 -12.29
C GLY A 35 -3.31 -4.09 -10.88
N SER A 36 -4.00 -5.22 -10.69
CA SER A 36 -4.11 -5.86 -9.36
C SER A 36 -2.74 -6.25 -8.77
N SER A 37 -1.79 -6.65 -9.60
CA SER A 37 -0.41 -6.92 -9.18
C SER A 37 0.30 -5.68 -8.65
N THR A 38 0.09 -4.53 -9.28
CA THR A 38 0.64 -3.23 -8.85
C THR A 38 0.01 -2.79 -7.53
N VAL A 39 -1.31 -2.95 -7.39
CA VAL A 39 -2.01 -2.63 -6.14
C VAL A 39 -1.55 -3.53 -5.00
N LYS A 40 -1.30 -4.82 -5.29
CA LYS A 40 -0.72 -5.76 -4.32
C LYS A 40 0.68 -5.34 -3.87
N GLU A 41 1.54 -4.94 -4.80
CA GLU A 41 2.88 -4.46 -4.48
C GLU A 41 2.83 -3.22 -3.58
N LEU A 42 1.92 -2.28 -3.85
CA LEU A 42 1.69 -1.12 -2.98
C LEU A 42 1.19 -1.52 -1.58
N TYR A 43 0.25 -2.46 -1.50
CA TYR A 43 -0.24 -2.99 -0.22
C TYR A 43 0.91 -3.61 0.60
N ASP A 44 1.73 -4.45 -0.03
CA ASP A 44 2.85 -5.13 0.64
C ASP A 44 3.90 -4.11 1.15
N ILE A 45 4.18 -3.04 0.40
CA ILE A 45 5.06 -1.95 0.84
C ILE A 45 4.48 -1.24 2.07
N LEU A 46 3.18 -0.91 2.05
CA LEU A 46 2.52 -0.22 3.16
C LEU A 46 2.46 -1.09 4.41
N GLU A 47 2.29 -2.41 4.29
CA GLU A 47 2.39 -3.32 5.44
C GLU A 47 3.80 -3.35 6.05
N VAL A 48 4.85 -3.40 5.22
CA VAL A 48 6.23 -3.32 5.72
C VAL A 48 6.48 -1.99 6.43
N MET A 49 5.96 -0.87 5.90
CA MET A 49 6.03 0.43 6.56
C MET A 49 5.27 0.45 7.89
N HIS A 50 4.07 -0.15 7.96
CA HIS A 50 3.28 -0.25 9.19
C HIS A 50 3.95 -1.10 10.27
N MET A 51 4.59 -2.20 9.88
CA MET A 51 5.34 -3.07 10.80
C MET A 51 6.65 -2.44 11.29
N SER A 52 7.23 -1.53 10.51
CA SER A 52 8.54 -0.90 10.78
C SER A 52 8.45 0.49 11.42
N TRP A 53 7.23 0.99 11.70
CA TRP A 53 6.98 2.27 12.35
C TRP A 53 7.26 2.22 13.85
#